data_AF-A0A7R7DM79-F1
#
_entry.id   AF-A0A7R7DM79-F1
#
_cell.length_a   1.000
_cell.length_b   1.000
_cell.length_c   1.000
_cell.angle_alpha   90.00
_cell.angle_beta   90.00
_cell.angle_gamma   90.00
#
_symmetry.space_group_name_H-M   'P 1'
#
loop_
_entity.id
_entity.type
_entity.pdbx_description
1 polymer ?
#
loop_
_entity_poly.entity_id
_entity_poly.type
_entity_poly.pdbx_seq_one_letter_code
_entity_poly.pdbx_strand_id
1 'polypeptide(L)'
;MIEARVLVTDRVTPLTVAGRTMHQIGLPYHWGPTGYSTGDAANELTSISLDPNTHIQESKAFACDIRSGRRPRGPGRAALLREYQRRAGITDQTGMEI
;
A
#
# COMPACT_ATOMS: atom_id res chain seq x y z
N MET A 1 -1.62 -6.63 0.14
CA MET A 1 -1.00 -6.36 1.47
C MET A 1 0.35 -7.07 1.57
N ILE A 2 1.36 -6.40 2.13
CA ILE A 2 2.74 -6.88 2.20
C ILE A 2 3.30 -6.85 3.63
N GLU A 3 4.41 -7.53 3.86
CA GLU A 3 5.25 -7.43 5.05
C GLU A 3 6.65 -6.98 4.65
N ALA A 4 7.19 -5.98 5.36
CA ALA A 4 8.51 -5.42 5.08
C ALA A 4 9.26 -5.09 6.38
N ARG A 5 10.59 -4.93 6.29
CA ARG A 5 11.39 -4.34 7.37
C ARG A 5 11.25 -2.83 7.35
N VAL A 6 11.26 -2.21 8.52
CA VAL A 6 11.14 -0.75 8.67
C VAL A 6 12.53 -0.14 8.87
N LEU A 7 12.79 0.94 8.13
CA LEU A 7 13.93 1.83 8.35
C LEU A 7 13.38 3.21 8.73
N VAL A 8 13.50 3.58 10.01
CA VAL A 8 13.17 4.93 10.48
C VAL A 8 14.37 5.84 10.23
N THR A 9 14.16 6.98 9.57
CA THR A 9 15.24 7.87 9.16
C THR A 9 14.74 9.30 8.96
N ASP A 10 15.57 10.28 9.29
CA ASP A 10 15.27 11.70 9.09
C ASP A 10 15.33 12.15 7.63
N ARG A 11 15.72 11.26 6.71
CA ARG A 11 15.75 11.55 5.25
C ARG A 11 14.36 11.72 4.65
N VAL A 12 13.31 11.22 5.31
CA VAL A 12 11.92 11.35 4.88
C VAL A 12 11.14 11.99 6.01
N THR A 13 10.92 13.30 5.92
CA THR A 13 10.19 14.05 6.93
C THR A 13 8.71 14.22 6.55
N PRO A 14 7.80 14.35 7.53
CA PRO A 14 6.41 14.69 7.27
C PRO A 14 6.30 16.04 6.55
N LEU A 15 5.31 16.16 5.67
CA LEU A 15 4.99 17.39 4.95
C LEU A 15 3.75 18.05 5.54
N THR A 16 3.64 19.37 5.41
CA THR A 16 2.38 20.09 5.67
C THR A 16 1.69 20.36 4.34
N VAL A 17 0.53 19.74 4.12
CA VAL A 17 -0.25 19.88 2.89
C VAL A 17 -1.67 20.31 3.26
N ALA A 18 -2.11 21.46 2.74
CA ALA A 18 -3.42 22.04 3.08
C ALA A 18 -3.69 22.12 4.60
N GLY A 19 -2.68 22.51 5.38
CA GLY A 19 -2.77 22.62 6.84
C GLY A 19 -2.76 21.28 7.59
N ARG A 20 -2.57 20.15 6.91
CA ARG A 20 -2.53 18.81 7.50
C ARG A 20 -1.13 18.21 7.40
N THR A 21 -0.72 17.48 8.44
CA THR A 21 0.49 16.66 8.38
C THR A 21 0.25 15.44 7.49
N MET A 22 1.08 15.29 6.46
CA MET A 22 1.11 14.16 5.55
C MET A 22 2.40 13.37 5.78
N HIS A 23 2.28 12.09 6.12
CA HIS A 23 3.41 11.19 6.28
C HIS A 23 3.70 10.47 4.95
N GLN A 24 4.98 10.34 4.63
CA GLN A 24 5.44 9.62 3.45
C GLN A 24 6.05 8.28 3.85
N ILE A 25 5.71 7.22 3.12
CA ILE A 25 6.29 5.89 3.28
C ILE A 25 7.06 5.56 2.01
N GLY A 26 8.38 5.46 2.11
CA GLY A 26 9.23 5.02 1.01
C GLY A 26 9.24 3.49 0.90
N LEU A 27 8.98 2.95 -0.30
CA LEU A 27 8.96 1.52 -0.57
C LEU A 27 9.87 1.18 -1.75
N PRO A 28 11.01 0.49 -1.53
CA PRO A 28 11.79 -0.05 -2.62
C PRO A 28 11.07 -1.27 -3.24
N TYR A 29 11.20 -1.44 -4.56
CA TYR A 29 10.47 -2.45 -5.35
C TYR A 29 11.34 -3.63 -5.82
N HIS A 30 12.44 -3.91 -5.10
CA HIS A 30 13.46 -4.87 -5.53
C HIS A 30 13.27 -6.31 -5.02
N TRP A 31 12.19 -6.59 -4.29
CA TRP A 31 11.91 -7.93 -3.73
C TRP A 31 10.79 -8.65 -4.45
N GLY A 32 10.87 -9.97 -4.40
CA GLY A 32 9.85 -10.89 -4.88
C GLY A 32 10.01 -12.28 -4.24
N PRO A 33 9.18 -13.25 -4.66
CA PRO A 33 9.17 -14.59 -4.07
C PRO A 33 10.42 -15.42 -4.41
N THR A 34 11.22 -14.99 -5.40
CA THR A 34 12.39 -15.72 -5.92
C THR A 34 13.67 -14.89 -5.77
N GLY A 35 14.81 -15.58 -5.64
CA GLY A 35 16.14 -14.97 -5.52
C GLY A 35 16.82 -15.21 -4.17
N TYR A 36 18.04 -14.68 -4.01
CA TYR A 36 18.86 -14.84 -2.79
C TYR A 36 18.28 -14.12 -1.56
N SER A 37 17.59 -13.00 -1.78
CA SER A 37 16.84 -12.28 -0.75
C SER A 37 15.39 -12.21 -1.19
N THR A 38 14.50 -12.89 -0.47
CA THR A 38 13.07 -12.94 -0.80
C THR A 38 12.27 -11.95 0.03
N GLY A 39 11.08 -11.60 -0.46
CA GLY A 39 10.15 -10.69 0.20
C GLY A 39 8.85 -10.53 -0.61
N ASP A 40 7.93 -9.72 -0.09
CA ASP A 40 6.75 -9.32 -0.86
C ASP A 40 7.14 -8.20 -1.86
N ALA A 41 6.52 -8.18 -3.04
CA ALA A 41 6.73 -7.13 -4.03
C ALA A 41 5.95 -5.86 -3.67
N ALA A 42 6.56 -4.68 -3.81
CA ALA A 42 5.89 -3.41 -3.50
C ALA A 42 4.65 -3.16 -4.38
N ASN A 43 4.68 -3.63 -5.63
CA ASN A 43 3.58 -3.50 -6.58
C ASN A 43 2.31 -4.26 -6.15
N GLU A 44 2.38 -5.15 -5.16
CA GLU A 44 1.20 -5.80 -4.54
C GLU A 44 0.34 -4.82 -3.71
N LEU A 45 0.75 -3.55 -3.62
CA LEU A 45 -0.01 -2.46 -3.02
C LEU A 45 -0.62 -1.50 -4.04
N THR A 46 -0.13 -1.47 -5.27
CA THR A 46 -0.58 -0.49 -6.26
C THR A 46 -1.84 -0.97 -6.97
N SER A 47 -2.81 -0.07 -7.13
CA SER A 47 -3.95 -0.29 -8.03
C SER A 47 -3.51 -0.09 -9.48
N ILE A 48 -4.23 -0.70 -10.42
CA ILE A 48 -4.08 -0.40 -11.84
C ILE A 48 -4.86 0.89 -12.12
N SER A 49 -4.14 2.00 -12.22
CA SER A 49 -4.65 3.30 -12.66
C SER A 49 -3.64 3.89 -13.63
N LEU A 50 -4.09 4.22 -14.84
CA LEU A 50 -3.22 4.65 -15.93
C LEU A 50 -3.45 6.13 -16.25
N ASP A 51 -2.37 6.85 -16.53
CA ASP A 51 -2.48 8.19 -17.10
C ASP A 51 -3.24 8.15 -18.45
N PRO A 52 -4.24 9.02 -18.68
CA PRO A 52 -5.09 8.95 -19.87
C PRO A 52 -4.37 9.23 -21.20
N ASN A 53 -3.18 9.84 -21.16
CA ASN A 53 -2.45 10.21 -22.38
C ASN A 53 -1.38 9.17 -22.73
N THR A 54 -0.61 8.75 -21.72
CA THR A 54 0.57 7.89 -21.86
C THR A 54 0.32 6.44 -21.48
N HIS A 55 -0.80 6.17 -20.81
CA HIS A 55 -1.14 4.86 -20.23
C HIS A 55 -0.11 4.36 -19.21
N ILE A 56 0.73 5.24 -18.66
CA ILE A 56 1.70 4.86 -17.63
C ILE A 56 0.98 4.67 -16.30
N GLN A 57 1.23 3.54 -15.63
CA GLN A 57 0.63 3.22 -14.34
C GLN A 57 1.17 4.14 -13.23
N GLU A 58 0.25 4.67 -12.43
CA GLU A 58 0.60 5.36 -11.19
C GLU A 58 1.14 4.37 -10.15
N SER A 59 2.37 4.60 -9.72
CA SER A 59 3.10 3.77 -8.76
C SER A 59 4.03 4.57 -7.84
N LYS A 60 4.11 5.90 -8.05
CA LYS A 60 4.94 6.83 -7.29
C LYS A 60 4.19 7.45 -6.12
N ALA A 61 2.87 7.59 -6.23
CA ALA A 61 2.02 8.16 -5.20
C ALA A 61 0.70 7.39 -5.06
N PHE A 62 0.52 6.73 -3.91
CA PHE A 62 -0.72 6.06 -3.54
C PHE A 62 -0.90 6.08 -2.02
N ALA A 63 -2.14 5.98 -1.56
CA ALA A 63 -2.44 5.93 -0.13
C ALA A 63 -2.24 4.51 0.42
N CYS A 64 -1.58 4.40 1.58
CA CYS A 64 -1.44 3.13 2.29
C CYS A 64 -1.41 3.35 3.80
N ASP A 65 -1.57 2.25 4.54
CA ASP A 65 -1.47 2.19 6.00
C ASP A 65 -0.36 1.22 6.40
N ILE A 66 0.22 1.41 7.58
CA ILE A 66 1.27 0.56 8.15
C ILE A 66 0.87 0.08 9.55
N ARG A 67 1.10 -1.21 9.81
CA ARG A 67 0.89 -1.82 11.13
C ARG A 67 2.17 -2.53 11.56
N SER A 68 2.57 -2.34 12.81
CA SER A 68 3.69 -3.06 13.40
C SER A 68 3.38 -4.55 13.56
N GLY A 69 4.39 -5.39 13.40
CA GLY A 69 4.31 -6.83 13.66
C GLY A 69 4.27 -7.68 12.39
N ARG A 70 4.06 -8.99 12.57
CA ARG A 70 4.03 -9.96 11.48
C ARG A 70 2.67 -9.94 10.78
N ARG A 71 2.66 -10.09 9.46
CA ARG A 71 1.44 -10.22 8.67
C ARG A 71 0.69 -11.50 9.05
N PRO A 72 -0.61 -11.42 9.44
CA PRO A 72 -1.43 -12.60 9.66
C PRO A 72 -1.46 -13.52 8.43
N ARG A 73 -1.52 -14.84 8.67
CA ARG A 73 -1.59 -15.86 7.62
C ARG A 73 -2.96 -16.54 7.62
N GLY A 74 -3.28 -17.25 6.54
CA GLY A 74 -4.53 -18.02 6.42
C GLY A 74 -5.78 -17.18 6.70
N PRO A 75 -6.74 -17.67 7.52
CA PRO A 75 -7.98 -16.96 7.84
C PRO A 75 -7.76 -15.56 8.45
N GLY A 76 -6.67 -15.36 9.21
CA GLY A 76 -6.34 -14.07 9.82
C GLY A 76 -6.05 -12.99 8.77
N ARG A 77 -5.46 -13.36 7.63
CA ARG A 77 -5.22 -12.44 6.51
C ARG A 77 -6.53 -11.93 5.92
N ALA A 78 -7.47 -12.84 5.69
CA ALA A 78 -8.78 -12.50 5.13
C ALA A 78 -9.61 -11.64 6.10
N ALA A 79 -9.53 -11.93 7.40
CA ALA A 79 -10.19 -11.13 8.43
C ALA A 79 -9.68 -9.68 8.45
N LEU A 80 -8.36 -9.48 8.33
CA LEU A 80 -7.74 -8.16 8.28
C LEU A 80 -8.16 -7.38 7.03
N LEU A 81 -8.18 -8.02 5.86
CA LEU A 81 -8.65 -7.35 4.63
C LEU A 81 -10.11 -6.90 4.76
N ARG A 82 -10.98 -7.75 5.31
CA ARG A 82 -12.39 -7.40 5.57
C ARG A 82 -12.51 -6.25 6.57
N GLU A 83 -11.64 -6.16 7.57
CA GLU A 83 -11.59 -5.02 8.49
C GLU A 83 -11.29 -3.72 7.74
N TYR A 84 -10.28 -3.71 6.87
CA TYR A 84 -9.94 -2.53 6.06
C TYR A 84 -11.06 -2.14 5.10
N GLN A 85 -11.69 -3.11 4.43
CA GLN A 85 -12.84 -2.86 3.55
C GLN A 85 -14.00 -2.21 4.31
N ARG A 86 -14.35 -2.74 5.50
CA ARG A 86 -15.39 -2.13 6.36
C ARG A 86 -15.03 -0.72 6.80
N ARG A 87 -13.79 -0.50 7.23
CA ARG A 87 -13.30 0.84 7.64
C ARG A 87 -13.35 1.85 6.49
N ALA A 88 -13.11 1.40 5.27
CA ALA A 88 -13.18 2.21 4.06
C ALA A 88 -14.61 2.38 3.51
N GLY A 89 -15.61 1.71 4.09
CA GLY A 89 -16.98 1.73 3.57
C GLY A 89 -17.13 1.03 2.21
N ILE A 90 -16.20 0.13 1.86
CA ILE A 90 -16.24 -0.60 0.59
C ILE A 90 -17.31 -1.69 0.69
N THR A 91 -18.23 -1.68 -0.26
CA THR A 91 -19.30 -2.66 -0.43
C THR A 91 -19.22 -3.29 -1.82
N ASP A 92 -20.06 -4.30 -2.07
CA ASP A 92 -20.18 -4.92 -3.40
C ASP A 92 -20.73 -3.95 -4.46
N GLN A 93 -21.21 -2.77 -4.07
CA GLN A 93 -21.72 -1.72 -4.97
C GLN A 93 -20.72 -0.59 -5.22
N THR A 94 -19.59 -0.54 -4.49
CA THR A 94 -18.62 0.56 -4.59
C THR A 94 -17.97 0.57 -5.98
N GLY A 95 -18.04 1.71 -6.69
CA GLY A 95 -17.47 1.88 -8.02
C GLY A 95 -18.29 1.26 -9.15
N MET A 96 -19.54 0.88 -8.89
CA MET A 96 -20.51 0.44 -9.91
C MET A 96 -21.46 1.56 -10.34
N GLU A 97 -21.20 2.82 -9.99
CA GLU A 97 -21.98 3.95 -10.48
C GLU A 97 -21.78 4.12 -12.00
N ILE A 98 -22.88 4.26 -12.74
CA ILE A 98 -22.92 4.48 -14.20
C ILE A 98 -22.87 5.98 -14.50
#